data_AF-A0A4Q3YNT6-F1
#
_entry.id   AF-A0A4Q3YNT6-F1
#
_cell.length_a   1.000
_cell.length_b   1.000
_cell.length_c   1.000
_cell.angle_alpha   90.00
_cell.angle_beta   90.00
_cell.angle_gamma   90.00
#
_symmetry.space_group_name_H-M   'P 1'
#
loop_
_entity.id
_entity.type
_entity.pdbx_description
1 polymer ?
#
loop_
_entity_poly.entity_id
_entity_poly.type
_entity_poly.pdbx_seq_one_letter_code
_entity_poly.pdbx_strand_id
1 'polypeptide(L)'
;MSLVTLLVPVVGLWLSFLPELALSRPWTFITYPLAMILQDGLAGPLFTLFLLMWTYQIGTSIEGELGRTRYLVFWAAATVLPALLMLTTRAPLLGPSLPVGALTCAWA
;
A
#
# COMPACT_ATOMS: atom_id res chain seq x y z
N MET A 1 3.48 24.94 -15.59
CA MET A 1 3.17 24.01 -14.47
C MET A 1 1.90 23.27 -14.84
N SER A 2 1.92 21.94 -14.97
CA SER A 2 0.78 21.18 -15.49
C SER A 2 -0.18 20.77 -14.37
N LEU A 3 -1.45 20.55 -14.70
CA LEU A 3 -2.48 20.10 -13.76
C LEU A 3 -2.11 18.75 -13.11
N VAL A 4 -1.38 17.90 -13.85
CA VAL A 4 -0.82 16.62 -13.39
C VAL A 4 0.22 16.83 -12.28
N THR A 5 1.11 17.83 -12.40
CA THR A 5 2.13 18.13 -11.37
C THR A 5 1.53 18.63 -10.04
N LEU A 6 0.30 19.14 -10.03
CA LEU A 6 -0.41 19.57 -8.83
C LEU A 6 -1.25 18.45 -8.19
N LEU A 7 -1.96 17.66 -9.00
CA LEU A 7 -2.93 16.69 -8.47
C LEU A 7 -2.28 15.43 -7.90
N VAL A 8 -1.21 14.91 -8.51
CA VAL A 8 -0.57 13.66 -8.07
C VAL A 8 -0.09 13.69 -6.61
N PRO A 9 0.66 14.72 -6.15
CA PRO A 9 1.07 14.76 -4.74
C PRO A 9 -0.10 14.95 -3.77
N VAL A 10 -1.16 15.65 -4.20
CA VAL A 10 -2.36 15.86 -3.37
C VAL A 10 -3.12 14.55 -3.17
N VAL A 11 -3.37 13.79 -4.24
CA VAL A 11 -4.04 12.49 -4.14
C VAL A 11 -3.22 11.51 -3.30
N GLY A 12 -1.90 11.46 -3.50
CA GLY A 12 -1.00 10.63 -2.68
C GLY A 12 -1.15 10.91 -1.17
N LEU A 13 -1.17 12.17 -0.77
CA LEU A 13 -1.37 12.58 0.63
C LEU A 13 -2.79 12.30 1.17
N TRP A 14 -3.80 12.24 0.31
CA TRP A 14 -5.16 11.89 0.71
C TRP A 14 -5.37 10.39 0.92
N LEU A 15 -4.55 9.57 0.26
CA LEU A 15 -4.56 8.12 0.37
C LEU A 15 -3.62 7.62 1.48
N SER A 16 -2.59 8.38 1.81
CA SER A 16 -1.58 8.02 2.81
C SER A 16 -2.16 7.90 4.21
N PHE A 17 -1.65 6.94 4.98
CA PHE A 17 -2.01 6.82 6.38
C PHE A 17 -1.18 7.78 7.22
N LEU A 18 -1.86 8.73 7.86
CA LEU A 18 -1.30 9.66 8.84
C LEU A 18 -2.00 9.39 10.18
N PRO A 19 -1.28 8.92 11.22
CA PRO A 19 -1.90 8.52 12.50
C PRO A 19 -2.76 9.63 13.14
N GLU A 20 -2.29 10.87 13.09
CA GLU A 20 -3.02 12.06 13.55
C GLU A 20 -4.34 12.34 12.80
N LEU A 21 -4.50 11.83 11.58
CA LEU A 21 -5.71 11.98 10.77
C LEU A 21 -6.52 10.68 10.64
N ALA A 22 -6.14 9.61 11.35
CA ALA A 22 -6.73 8.29 11.16
C ALA A 22 -8.25 8.28 11.38
N LEU A 23 -8.75 9.05 12.35
CA LEU A 23 -10.19 9.16 12.63
C LEU A 23 -10.94 10.05 11.64
N SER A 24 -10.29 11.08 11.09
CA SER A 24 -10.89 11.97 10.10
C SER A 24 -10.78 11.42 8.67
N ARG A 25 -9.88 10.47 8.43
CA ARG A 25 -9.64 9.80 7.14
C ARG A 25 -9.58 8.28 7.29
N PRO A 26 -10.67 7.60 7.71
CA PRO A 26 -10.65 6.17 8.03
C PRO A 26 -10.41 5.26 6.82
N TRP A 27 -10.60 5.72 5.59
CA TRP A 27 -10.24 4.94 4.40
C TRP A 27 -8.73 4.70 4.29
N THR A 28 -7.90 5.54 4.92
CA THR A 28 -6.43 5.46 4.83
C THR A 28 -5.84 4.19 5.44
N PHE A 29 -6.58 3.48 6.30
CA PHE A 29 -6.20 2.15 6.79
C PHE A 29 -6.08 1.11 5.67
N ILE A 30 -6.78 1.32 4.54
CA ILE A 30 -6.81 0.39 3.40
C ILE A 30 -6.21 1.02 2.15
N THR A 31 -6.26 2.35 2.01
CA THR A 31 -5.81 3.03 0.79
C THR A 31 -4.35 3.43 0.76
N TYR A 32 -3.62 3.40 1.89
CA TYR A 32 -2.20 3.80 1.89
C TYR A 32 -1.29 3.00 0.95
N PRO A 33 -1.57 1.73 0.59
CA PRO A 33 -0.79 1.03 -0.43
C PRO A 33 -0.84 1.71 -1.80
N LEU A 34 -1.93 2.44 -2.07
CA LEU A 34 -2.14 3.23 -3.28
C LEU A 34 -1.59 4.66 -3.15
N ALA A 35 -1.16 5.06 -1.95
CA ALA A 35 -0.53 6.35 -1.69
C ALA A 35 0.90 6.37 -2.22
N MET A 36 1.02 6.39 -3.54
CA MET A 36 2.28 6.49 -4.23
C MET A 36 2.63 7.96 -4.40
N ILE A 37 3.73 8.36 -3.79
CA ILE A 37 4.28 9.69 -4.00
C ILE A 37 5.41 9.54 -5.02
N LEU A 38 5.35 10.34 -6.10
CA LEU A 38 6.45 10.55 -7.05
C LEU A 38 7.62 11.32 -6.40
N GLN A 39 8.03 10.92 -5.20
CA GLN A 39 9.00 11.65 -4.40
C GLN A 39 10.44 11.51 -4.95
N ASP A 40 10.74 10.39 -5.61
CA ASP A 40 12.11 10.03 -6.04
C ASP A 40 12.36 10.18 -7.56
N GLY A 41 11.59 11.00 -8.26
CA GLY A 41 11.72 11.14 -9.73
C GLY A 41 11.32 9.86 -10.47
N LEU A 42 12.02 9.50 -11.56
CA LEU A 42 11.71 8.29 -12.38
C LEU A 42 11.89 6.97 -11.61
N ALA A 43 12.62 6.96 -10.49
CA ALA A 43 12.82 5.76 -9.67
C ALA A 43 11.53 5.31 -8.96
N GLY A 44 10.70 6.26 -8.49
CA GLY A 44 9.44 5.96 -7.80
C GLY A 44 8.43 5.17 -8.65
N PRO A 45 8.11 5.62 -9.88
CA PRO A 45 7.28 4.87 -10.83
C PRO A 45 7.83 3.51 -11.22
N LEU A 46 9.14 3.39 -11.44
CA LEU A 46 9.75 2.12 -11.84
C LEU A 46 9.68 1.10 -10.70
N PHE A 47 9.98 1.53 -9.47
CA PHE A 47 9.88 0.66 -8.30
C PHE A 47 8.42 0.26 -8.03
N THR A 48 7.49 1.20 -8.21
CA THR A 48 6.04 0.93 -8.19
C THR A 48 5.65 -0.15 -9.18
N LEU A 49 6.09 -0.04 -10.44
CA LEU A 49 5.79 -1.02 -11.48
C LEU A 49 6.35 -2.39 -11.09
N PHE A 50 7.58 -2.42 -10.58
CA PHE A 50 8.20 -3.65 -10.08
C PHE A 50 7.37 -4.29 -8.95
N LEU A 51 6.90 -3.50 -7.97
CA LEU A 51 6.05 -4.00 -6.89
C LEU A 51 4.70 -4.53 -7.42
N LEU A 52 4.10 -3.88 -8.42
CA LEU A 52 2.86 -4.36 -9.04
C LEU A 52 3.07 -5.68 -9.78
N MET A 53 4.16 -5.81 -10.55
CA MET A 53 4.52 -7.06 -11.21
C MET A 53 4.80 -8.18 -10.21
N TRP A 54 5.50 -7.87 -9.11
CA TRP A 54 5.77 -8.80 -8.04
C TRP A 54 4.49 -9.26 -7.33
N THR A 55 3.61 -8.31 -7.02
CA THR A 55 2.29 -8.58 -6.42
C THR A 55 1.44 -9.43 -7.34
N TYR A 56 1.47 -9.19 -8.65
CA TYR A 56 0.76 -10.01 -9.62
C TYR A 56 1.29 -11.45 -9.63
N GLN A 57 2.61 -11.64 -9.73
CA GLN A 57 3.22 -12.96 -9.79
C GLN A 57 2.99 -13.77 -8.50
N ILE A 58 3.34 -13.21 -7.34
CA ILE A 58 3.21 -13.91 -6.06
C ILE A 58 1.75 -14.00 -5.63
N GLY A 59 1.00 -12.92 -5.82
CA GLY A 59 -0.41 -12.86 -5.44
C GLY A 59 -1.23 -13.92 -6.17
N THR A 60 -1.01 -14.12 -7.47
CA THR A 60 -1.70 -15.19 -8.22
C THR A 60 -1.30 -16.59 -7.75
N SER A 61 -0.03 -16.82 -7.40
CA SER A 61 0.43 -18.09 -6.81
C SER A 61 -0.29 -18.40 -5.50
N ILE A 62 -0.25 -17.46 -4.55
CA ILE A 62 -0.90 -17.61 -3.23
C ILE A 62 -2.41 -17.70 -3.38
N GLU A 63 -3.03 -16.91 -4.28
CA GLU A 63 -4.47 -17.00 -4.55
C GLU A 63 -4.87 -18.39 -5.07
N GLY A 64 -4.03 -19.02 -5.88
CA GLY A 64 -4.24 -20.40 -6.36
C GLY A 64 -4.22 -21.43 -5.22
N GLU A 65 -3.37 -21.23 -4.22
CA GLU A 65 -3.22 -22.16 -3.08
C GLU A 65 -4.29 -21.95 -1.99
N LEU A 66 -4.54 -20.68 -1.62
CA LEU A 66 -5.48 -20.34 -0.54
C LEU A 66 -6.93 -20.26 -1.02
N GLY A 67 -7.14 -20.02 -2.31
CA GLY A 67 -8.42 -19.63 -2.87
C GLY A 67 -8.72 -18.13 -2.64
N ARG A 68 -9.51 -17.56 -3.56
CA ARG A 68 -9.80 -16.12 -3.65
C ARG A 68 -10.22 -15.47 -2.34
N THR A 69 -11.19 -16.05 -1.62
CA THR A 69 -11.71 -15.43 -0.38
C THR A 69 -10.63 -15.32 0.69
N ARG A 70 -9.84 -16.38 0.90
CA ARG A 70 -8.78 -16.39 1.92
C ARG A 70 -7.64 -15.46 1.54
N TYR A 71 -7.29 -15.41 0.24
CA TYR A 71 -6.33 -14.45 -0.29
C TYR A 71 -6.75 -13.00 -0.03
N LEU A 72 -8.02 -12.65 -0.30
CA LEU A 72 -8.52 -11.29 -0.04
C LEU A 72 -8.48 -10.93 1.45
N VAL A 73 -8.83 -11.86 2.33
CA VAL A 73 -8.74 -11.65 3.79
C VAL A 73 -7.28 -11.47 4.22
N PHE A 74 -6.37 -12.30 3.70
CA PHE A 74 -4.94 -12.17 3.94
C PHE A 74 -4.42 -10.80 3.51
N TRP A 75 -4.74 -10.37 2.28
CA TRP A 75 -4.32 -9.07 1.75
C TRP A 75 -4.88 -7.90 2.58
N ALA A 76 -6.16 -7.98 2.96
CA ALA A 76 -6.79 -6.98 3.81
C ALA A 76 -6.13 -6.90 5.19
N ALA A 77 -5.84 -8.05 5.82
CA ALA A 77 -5.15 -8.10 7.11
C ALA A 77 -3.72 -7.56 7.03
N ALA A 78 -2.97 -7.97 5.99
CA ALA A 78 -1.62 -7.48 5.71
C ALA A 78 -1.57 -5.98 5.42
N THR A 79 -2.68 -5.39 4.97
CA THR A 79 -2.82 -3.95 4.77
C THR A 79 -3.17 -3.24 6.08
N VAL A 80 -4.21 -3.70 6.79
CA VAL A 80 -4.78 -3.00 7.96
C VAL A 80 -3.93 -3.14 9.21
N LEU A 81 -3.34 -4.31 9.48
CA LEU A 81 -2.57 -4.55 10.70
C LEU A 81 -1.38 -3.59 10.86
N PRO A 82 -0.56 -3.33 9.83
CA PRO A 82 0.51 -2.34 9.95
C PRO A 82 -0.02 -0.93 10.21
N ALA A 83 -1.12 -0.52 9.58
CA ALA A 83 -1.72 0.80 9.85
C ALA A 83 -2.18 0.93 11.30
N LEU A 84 -2.78 -0.12 11.87
CA LEU A 84 -3.12 -0.17 13.29
C LEU A 84 -1.87 -0.10 14.18
N LEU A 85 -0.80 -0.80 13.83
CA LEU A 85 0.48 -0.74 14.57
C LEU A 85 1.06 0.67 14.54
N MET A 86 0.97 1.37 13.40
CA MET A 86 1.51 2.72 13.26
C MET A 86 0.78 3.78 14.07
N LEU A 87 -0.44 3.51 14.58
CA LEU A 87 -1.08 4.36 15.58
C LEU A 87 -0.24 4.46 16.87
N THR A 88 0.53 3.42 17.20
CA THR A 88 1.34 3.38 18.42
C THR A 88 2.66 4.14 18.26
N THR A 89 3.28 4.05 17.08
CA THR A 89 4.56 4.69 16.78
C THR A 89 4.42 6.11 16.23
N ARG A 90 3.20 6.51 15.86
CA ARG A 90 2.89 7.76 15.14
C ARG A 90 3.67 7.92 13.82
N ALA A 91 4.07 6.82 13.21
CA ALA A 91 4.75 6.86 11.92
C ALA A 91 3.75 6.87 10.75
N PRO A 92 3.98 7.65 9.68
CA PRO A 92 3.15 7.62 8.50
C PRO A 92 3.38 6.34 7.68
N LEU A 93 2.36 5.87 6.95
CA LEU A 93 2.52 4.81 5.94
C LEU A 93 2.20 5.30 4.54
N LEU A 94 3.07 4.90 3.63
CA LEU A 94 3.07 5.29 2.23
C LEU A 94 3.48 4.09 1.38
N GLY A 95 2.67 3.80 0.36
CA GLY A 95 2.97 2.78 -0.63
C GLY A 95 2.75 1.34 -0.14
N PRO A 96 2.90 0.36 -1.06
CA PRO A 96 2.43 -1.01 -0.83
C PRO A 96 3.50 -1.93 -0.22
N SER A 97 4.62 -1.40 0.25
CA SER A 97 5.77 -2.20 0.71
C SER A 97 5.41 -3.23 1.79
N LEU A 98 4.54 -2.87 2.74
CA LEU A 98 4.14 -3.74 3.84
C LEU A 98 3.24 -4.91 3.42
N PRO A 99 2.11 -4.71 2.72
CA PRO A 99 1.30 -5.82 2.24
C PRO A 99 2.05 -6.68 1.21
N VAL A 100 2.92 -6.08 0.39
CA VAL A 100 3.78 -6.83 -0.54
C VAL A 100 4.85 -7.66 0.20
N GLY A 101 5.45 -7.10 1.25
CA GLY A 101 6.36 -7.84 2.13
C GLY A 101 5.68 -9.03 2.78
N ALA A 102 4.44 -8.85 3.26
CA ALA A 102 3.66 -9.94 3.83
C ALA A 102 3.37 -11.06 2.81
N LEU A 103 2.97 -10.71 1.57
CA LEU A 103 2.83 -11.71 0.50
C LEU A 103 4.14 -12.45 0.24
N THR A 104 5.26 -11.72 0.20
CA THR A 104 6.57 -12.31 -0.04
C THR A 104 6.95 -13.30 1.07
N CYS A 105 6.66 -12.97 2.34
CA CYS A 105 6.88 -13.88 3.47
C CYS A 105 5.93 -15.08 3.46
N ALA A 106 4.70 -14.94 2.97
CA ALA A 106 3.74 -16.04 2.88
C ALA A 106 4.06 -17.01 1.72
N TRP A 107 4.78 -16.54 0.70
CA TRP A 107 5.22 -17.34 -0.45
C TRP A 107 6.52 -18.11 -0.20
N ALA A 108 7.39 -17.58 0.68
CA ALA A 108 8.69 -18.16 1.02
C ALA A 108 8.57 -19.42 1.89
#